data_AF-A0A521I1E7-F1
#
_entry.id   AF-A0A521I1E7-F1
#
_cell.length_a   1.000
_cell.length_b   1.000
_cell.length_c   1.000
_cell.angle_alpha   90.00
_cell.angle_beta   90.00
_cell.angle_gamma   90.00
#
_symmetry.space_group_name_H-M   'P 1'
#
loop_
_entity.id
_entity.type
_entity.pdbx_description
1 polymer ?
#
loop_
_entity_poly.entity_id
_entity_poly.type
_entity_poly.pdbx_seq_one_letter_code
_entity_poly.pdbx_strand_id
1 'polypeptide(L)'
;MKNIFALAAIVGGILWLALNLALVGAWERGDNFPTYEFLNALRPLPLALFAFALYGIYRIVNVGRVGFLISLAGFALLAAGAALEFWIGGGVRDGDVDTLSLAGWLTYLVGYLMLSIGLIAFGIAFYKTRAWGTFSILPLITGIVWATWFVFITLDTVMENNFADLAQYIFALLWVVMGALMWGENETRAVRIE
;
A
#
# COMPACT_ATOMS: atom_id res chain seq x y z
N MET A 1 -12.64 -6.55 19.53
CA MET A 1 -11.58 -6.75 18.52
C MET A 1 -12.03 -6.60 17.06
N LYS A 2 -13.33 -6.41 16.72
CA LYS A 2 -13.78 -6.35 15.31
C LYS A 2 -13.23 -5.14 14.53
N ASN A 3 -13.11 -3.99 15.20
CA ASN A 3 -12.71 -2.73 14.57
C ASN A 3 -11.19 -2.54 14.39
N ILE A 4 -10.36 -3.47 14.88
CA ILE A 4 -8.90 -3.33 14.79
C ILE A 4 -8.41 -3.32 13.33
N PHE A 5 -9.09 -4.05 12.44
CA PHE A 5 -8.76 -4.08 11.01
C PHE A 5 -9.16 -2.78 10.30
N ALA A 6 -10.30 -2.21 10.68
CA ALA A 6 -10.73 -0.90 10.19
C ALA A 6 -9.76 0.20 10.63
N LEU A 7 -9.34 0.19 11.90
CA LEU A 7 -8.32 1.10 12.43
C LEU A 7 -6.99 0.94 11.69
N ALA A 8 -6.54 -0.29 11.44
CA ALA A 8 -5.31 -0.52 10.71
C ALA A 8 -5.37 0.08 9.29
N ALA A 9 -6.50 -0.05 8.59
CA ALA A 9 -6.69 0.56 7.27
C ALA A 9 -6.60 2.10 7.32
N ILE A 10 -7.31 2.71 8.29
CA ILE A 10 -7.35 4.17 8.47
C ILE A 10 -5.97 4.70 8.86
N VAL A 11 -5.37 4.14 9.90
CA VAL A 11 -4.05 4.57 10.41
C VAL A 11 -2.97 4.31 9.37
N GLY A 12 -2.98 3.17 8.69
CA GLY A 12 -2.06 2.88 7.59
C GLY A 12 -2.18 3.90 6.46
N GLY A 13 -3.42 4.26 6.08
CA GLY A 13 -3.68 5.25 5.03
C GLY A 13 -3.16 6.64 5.41
N ILE A 14 -3.43 7.08 6.64
CA ILE A 14 -2.95 8.36 7.17
C ILE A 14 -1.42 8.38 7.24
N LEU A 15 -0.79 7.30 7.73
CA LEU A 15 0.67 7.19 7.79
C LEU A 15 1.30 7.22 6.39
N TRP A 16 0.71 6.53 5.42
CA TRP A 16 1.17 6.56 4.02
C TRP A 16 1.09 7.97 3.44
N LEU A 17 -0.04 8.67 3.64
CA LEU A 17 -0.21 10.07 3.23
C LEU A 17 0.85 10.98 3.84
N ALA A 18 1.02 10.91 5.17
CA ALA A 18 1.98 11.74 5.88
C ALA A 18 3.42 11.49 5.40
N LEU A 19 3.79 10.23 5.18
CA LEU A 19 5.12 9.87 4.67
C LEU A 19 5.35 10.39 3.25
N ASN A 20 4.40 10.23 2.33
CA ASN A 20 4.58 10.72 0.95
C ASN A 20 4.62 12.25 0.90
N LEU A 21 3.80 12.96 1.68
CA LEU A 21 3.88 14.42 1.79
C LEU A 21 5.23 14.88 2.36
N ALA A 22 5.73 14.19 3.38
CA ALA A 22 7.03 14.49 3.96
C ALA A 22 8.17 14.21 2.97
N LEU A 23 8.06 13.16 2.15
CA LEU A 23 9.05 12.80 1.12
C LEU A 23 9.11 13.84 0.00
N VAL A 24 7.95 14.28 -0.52
CA VAL A 24 7.90 15.37 -1.52
C VAL A 24 8.57 16.63 -0.95
N GLY A 25 8.18 17.03 0.26
CA GLY A 25 8.79 18.18 0.91
C GLY A 25 10.28 18.01 1.25
N ALA A 26 10.77 16.79 1.48
CA ALA A 26 12.19 16.52 1.70
C ALA A 26 12.99 16.60 0.39
N TRP A 27 12.41 16.11 -0.71
CA TRP A 27 12.99 16.15 -2.05
C TRP A 27 13.09 17.58 -2.59
N GLU A 28 12.00 18.36 -2.52
CA GLU A 28 11.96 19.75 -2.99
C GLU A 28 12.95 20.68 -2.26
N ARG A 29 13.39 20.30 -1.05
CA ARG A 29 14.37 21.05 -0.25
C ARG A 29 15.83 20.76 -0.62
N GLY A 30 16.10 19.93 -1.62
CA GLY A 30 17.39 19.81 -2.31
C GLY A 30 18.52 19.08 -1.56
N ASP A 31 18.62 19.21 -0.23
CA ASP A 31 19.82 18.78 0.52
C ASP A 31 19.56 17.85 1.73
N ASN A 32 18.38 17.21 1.80
CA ASN A 32 17.99 16.38 2.95
C ASN A 32 17.99 14.88 2.65
N PHE A 33 19.04 14.39 1.98
CA PHE A 33 19.20 12.97 1.63
C PHE A 33 19.03 12.01 2.84
N PRO A 34 19.61 12.29 4.03
CA PRO A 34 19.37 11.46 5.22
C PRO A 34 17.90 11.44 5.67
N THR A 35 17.16 12.52 5.40
CA THR A 35 15.72 12.58 5.70
C THR A 35 14.91 11.76 4.70
N TYR A 36 15.28 11.77 3.42
CA TYR A 36 14.66 10.95 2.39
C TYR A 36 14.81 9.45 2.67
N GLU A 37 16.02 8.99 2.99
CA GLU A 37 16.29 7.59 3.34
C GLU A 37 15.50 7.17 4.58
N PHE A 38 15.53 7.98 5.63
CA PHE A 38 14.80 7.71 6.87
C PHE A 38 13.29 7.61 6.63
N LEU A 39 12.71 8.54 5.87
CA LEU A 39 11.27 8.52 5.57
C LEU A 39 10.87 7.30 4.74
N ASN A 40 11.70 6.87 3.78
CA ASN A 40 11.45 5.62 3.06
C ASN A 40 11.63 4.37 3.92
N ALA A 41 12.57 4.39 4.88
CA ALA A 41 12.78 3.34 5.86
C ALA A 41 11.53 3.11 6.75
N LEU A 42 10.64 4.11 6.88
CA LEU A 42 9.38 3.98 7.60
C LEU A 42 8.23 3.35 6.79
N ARG A 43 8.37 3.18 5.46
CA ARG A 43 7.32 2.57 4.60
C ARG A 43 6.85 1.17 5.02
N PRO A 44 7.67 0.28 5.63
CA PRO A 44 7.20 -1.01 6.14
C PRO A 44 6.03 -0.89 7.15
N LEU A 45 5.96 0.20 7.92
CA LEU A 45 4.92 0.39 8.94
C LEU A 45 3.51 0.46 8.35
N PRO A 46 3.17 1.41 7.43
CA PRO A 46 1.87 1.42 6.79
C PRO A 46 1.60 0.17 5.95
N LEU A 47 2.61 -0.43 5.32
CA LEU A 47 2.44 -1.68 4.55
C LEU A 47 1.96 -2.85 5.42
N ALA A 48 2.52 -3.00 6.63
CA ALA A 48 2.08 -4.01 7.59
C ALA A 48 0.63 -3.78 8.04
N LEU A 49 0.25 -2.50 8.25
CA LEU A 49 -1.13 -2.14 8.60
C LEU A 49 -2.10 -2.43 7.46
N PHE A 50 -1.74 -2.16 6.21
CA PHE A 50 -2.54 -2.51 5.04
C PHE A 50 -2.70 -4.02 4.86
N ALA A 51 -1.64 -4.80 5.04
CA ALA A 51 -1.71 -6.26 5.00
C ALA A 51 -2.66 -6.81 6.08
N PHE A 52 -2.57 -6.26 7.30
CA PHE A 52 -3.47 -6.63 8.39
C PHE A 52 -4.92 -6.25 8.08
N ALA A 53 -5.16 -5.03 7.58
CA ALA A 53 -6.48 -4.59 7.14
C ALA A 53 -7.06 -5.46 6.02
N LEU A 54 -6.24 -5.83 5.03
CA LEU A 54 -6.63 -6.70 3.92
C LEU A 54 -7.12 -8.07 4.43
N TYR A 55 -6.43 -8.63 5.44
CA TYR A 55 -6.91 -9.85 6.09
C TYR A 55 -8.29 -9.66 6.72
N GLY A 56 -8.52 -8.51 7.35
CA GLY A 56 -9.84 -8.11 7.83
C GLY A 56 -10.90 -8.12 6.72
N ILE A 57 -10.62 -7.52 5.56
CA ILE A 57 -11.51 -7.50 4.39
C ILE A 57 -11.76 -8.93 3.87
N TYR A 58 -10.71 -9.74 3.75
CA TYR A 58 -10.82 -11.12 3.31
C TYR A 58 -11.77 -11.92 4.20
N ARG A 59 -11.70 -11.75 5.53
CA ARG A 59 -12.59 -12.46 6.46
C ARG A 59 -14.07 -12.08 6.34
N ILE A 60 -14.40 -10.92 5.77
CA ILE A 60 -15.80 -10.50 5.58
C ILE A 60 -16.51 -11.41 4.59
N VAL A 61 -15.79 -11.84 3.54
CA VAL A 61 -16.38 -12.53 2.38
C VAL A 61 -15.82 -13.93 2.13
N ASN A 62 -14.59 -14.21 2.60
CA ASN A 62 -13.84 -15.46 2.43
C ASN A 62 -13.76 -15.95 0.97
N VAL A 63 -13.62 -15.02 0.01
CA VAL A 63 -13.45 -15.31 -1.42
C VAL A 63 -12.16 -14.70 -1.96
N GLY A 64 -11.76 -15.10 -3.17
CA GLY A 64 -10.59 -14.51 -3.83
C GLY A 64 -9.26 -14.87 -3.15
N ARG A 65 -9.17 -16.03 -2.51
CA ARG A 65 -8.01 -16.48 -1.72
C ARG A 65 -6.67 -16.34 -2.46
N VAL A 66 -6.64 -16.68 -3.76
CA VAL A 66 -5.41 -16.55 -4.57
C VAL A 66 -4.97 -15.09 -4.68
N GLY A 67 -5.89 -14.19 -5.05
CA GLY A 67 -5.60 -12.75 -5.12
C GLY A 67 -5.17 -12.19 -3.76
N PHE A 68 -5.86 -12.58 -2.69
CA PHE A 68 -5.51 -12.21 -1.32
C PHE A 68 -4.08 -12.64 -0.94
N LEU A 69 -3.71 -13.90 -1.18
CA LEU A 69 -2.37 -14.41 -0.88
C LEU A 69 -1.28 -13.70 -1.71
N ILE A 70 -1.56 -13.44 -3.00
CA ILE A 70 -0.66 -12.67 -3.87
C ILE A 70 -0.48 -11.24 -3.33
N SER A 71 -1.55 -10.57 -2.89
CA SER A 71 -1.46 -9.25 -2.26
C SER A 71 -0.64 -9.27 -0.98
N LEU A 72 -0.81 -10.27 -0.11
CA LEU A 72 -0.01 -10.41 1.10
C LEU A 72 1.47 -10.59 0.78
N ALA A 73 1.80 -11.43 -0.20
CA ALA A 73 3.16 -11.57 -0.67
C ALA A 73 3.70 -10.25 -1.24
N GLY A 74 2.88 -9.50 -1.99
CA GLY A 74 3.23 -8.17 -2.48
C GLY A 74 3.56 -7.18 -1.35
N PHE A 75 2.71 -7.09 -0.32
CA PHE A 75 3.00 -6.27 0.87
C PHE A 75 4.28 -6.69 1.58
N ALA A 76 4.50 -8.00 1.75
CA ALA A 76 5.70 -8.53 2.40
C ALA A 76 6.97 -8.17 1.61
N LEU A 77 6.94 -8.30 0.28
CA LEU A 77 8.07 -7.95 -0.59
C LEU A 77 8.32 -6.44 -0.64
N LEU A 78 7.27 -5.60 -0.65
CA LEU A 78 7.42 -4.15 -0.55
C LEU A 78 8.09 -3.76 0.78
N ALA A 79 7.62 -4.33 1.89
CA ALA A 79 8.20 -4.06 3.20
C ALA A 79 9.65 -4.56 3.30
N ALA A 80 9.93 -5.76 2.79
CA ALA A 80 11.26 -6.33 2.76
C ALA A 80 12.20 -5.54 1.86
N GLY A 81 11.75 -5.13 0.66
CA GLY A 81 12.53 -4.31 -0.27
C GLY A 81 12.91 -2.97 0.34
N ALA A 82 11.94 -2.25 0.93
CA ALA A 82 12.21 -1.00 1.62
C ALA A 82 13.16 -1.18 2.81
N ALA A 83 13.06 -2.30 3.54
CA ALA A 83 13.99 -2.58 4.63
C ALA A 83 15.40 -2.91 4.15
N LEU A 84 15.53 -3.74 3.13
CA LEU A 84 16.81 -4.06 2.51
C LEU A 84 17.49 -2.81 1.95
N GLU A 85 16.73 -1.95 1.28
CA GLU A 85 17.26 -0.74 0.65
C GLU A 85 17.68 0.32 1.67
N PHE A 86 16.79 0.67 2.61
CA PHE A 86 16.99 1.85 3.47
C PHE A 86 17.46 1.54 4.89
N TRP A 87 17.23 0.34 5.43
CA TRP A 87 17.74 -0.04 6.77
C TRP A 87 19.06 -0.79 6.71
N ILE A 88 19.25 -1.65 5.71
CA ILE A 88 20.41 -2.55 5.63
C ILE A 88 21.45 -2.04 4.63
N GLY A 89 21.03 -1.74 3.40
CA GLY A 89 21.90 -1.20 2.35
C GLY A 89 22.27 0.27 2.52
N GLY A 90 21.63 0.99 3.45
CA GLY A 90 21.96 2.37 3.78
C GLY A 90 21.67 3.38 2.68
N GLY A 91 20.79 3.04 1.73
CA GLY A 91 20.37 3.85 0.59
C GLY A 91 21.45 4.04 -0.50
N VAL A 92 21.10 4.78 -1.55
CA VAL A 92 22.03 5.09 -2.66
C VAL A 92 22.85 6.33 -2.31
N ARG A 93 23.96 6.17 -1.58
CA ARG A 93 24.87 7.29 -1.30
C ARG A 93 25.70 7.61 -2.54
N ASP A 94 25.56 8.82 -3.06
CA ASP A 94 26.46 9.44 -4.06
C ASP A 94 26.84 8.57 -5.26
N GLY A 95 25.87 7.87 -5.86
CA GLY A 95 26.04 7.17 -7.13
C GLY A 95 26.76 5.82 -7.06
N ASP A 96 27.24 5.40 -5.89
CA ASP A 96 27.69 4.03 -5.66
C ASP A 96 26.48 3.13 -5.40
N VAL A 97 26.11 2.34 -6.40
CA VAL A 97 25.04 1.35 -6.28
C VAL A 97 25.55 0.20 -5.40
N ASP A 98 25.26 0.26 -4.09
CA ASP A 98 25.44 -0.90 -3.23
C ASP A 98 24.56 -2.05 -3.77
N THR A 99 25.17 -3.23 -3.92
CA THR A 99 24.48 -4.45 -4.37
C THR A 99 23.26 -4.77 -3.51
N LEU A 100 23.31 -4.44 -2.22
CA LEU A 100 22.19 -4.62 -1.29
C LEU A 100 21.06 -3.60 -1.54
N SER A 101 21.40 -2.35 -1.83
CA SER A 101 20.41 -1.32 -2.20
C SER A 101 19.70 -1.70 -3.50
N LEU A 102 20.42 -2.19 -4.51
CA LEU A 102 19.84 -2.67 -5.76
C LEU A 102 18.92 -3.88 -5.53
N ALA A 103 19.35 -4.85 -4.72
CA ALA A 103 18.54 -6.01 -4.39
C ALA A 103 17.25 -5.60 -3.64
N GLY A 104 17.35 -4.63 -2.72
CA GLY A 104 16.20 -4.04 -2.03
C GLY A 104 15.21 -3.39 -2.99
N TRP A 105 15.70 -2.55 -3.90
CA TRP A 105 14.88 -1.90 -4.92
C TRP A 105 14.19 -2.91 -5.84
N LEU A 106 14.91 -3.90 -6.37
CA LEU A 106 14.32 -4.94 -7.22
C LEU A 106 13.26 -5.76 -6.47
N THR A 107 13.51 -6.09 -5.21
CA THR A 107 12.53 -6.77 -4.33
C THR A 107 11.29 -5.91 -4.14
N TYR A 108 11.46 -4.60 -3.94
CA TYR A 108 10.38 -3.63 -3.84
C TYR A 108 9.53 -3.61 -5.12
N LEU A 109 10.15 -3.55 -6.31
CA LEU A 109 9.46 -3.57 -7.59
C LEU A 109 8.66 -4.86 -7.84
N VAL A 110 9.22 -6.02 -7.50
CA VAL A 110 8.50 -7.30 -7.59
C VAL A 110 7.30 -7.30 -6.64
N GLY A 111 7.48 -6.83 -5.41
CA GLY A 111 6.39 -6.66 -4.46
C GLY A 111 5.29 -5.73 -4.97
N TYR A 112 5.68 -4.68 -5.67
CA TYR A 112 4.78 -3.71 -6.28
C TYR A 112 3.88 -4.35 -7.34
N LEU A 113 4.48 -5.11 -8.25
CA LEU A 113 3.77 -5.84 -9.31
C LEU A 113 2.84 -6.90 -8.71
N MET A 114 3.33 -7.69 -7.75
CA MET A 114 2.52 -8.69 -7.06
C MET A 114 1.33 -8.06 -6.34
N LEU A 115 1.53 -6.95 -5.63
CA LEU A 115 0.45 -6.27 -4.92
C LEU A 115 -0.64 -5.79 -5.90
N SER A 116 -0.24 -5.23 -7.05
CA SER A 116 -1.15 -4.80 -8.12
C SER A 116 -2.01 -5.96 -8.62
N ILE A 117 -1.37 -7.05 -9.04
CA ILE A 117 -2.05 -8.25 -9.57
C ILE A 117 -2.97 -8.86 -8.51
N GLY A 118 -2.47 -8.98 -7.28
CA GLY A 118 -3.21 -9.54 -6.15
C GLY A 118 -4.45 -8.72 -5.82
N LEU A 119 -4.34 -7.38 -5.71
CA LEU A 119 -5.46 -6.51 -5.36
C LEU A 119 -6.50 -6.45 -6.48
N ILE A 120 -6.07 -6.47 -7.74
CA ILE A 120 -6.99 -6.55 -8.88
C ILE A 120 -7.75 -7.88 -8.85
N ALA A 121 -7.05 -9.02 -8.71
CA ALA A 121 -7.68 -10.34 -8.67
C ALA A 121 -8.61 -10.50 -7.46
N PHE A 122 -8.16 -10.06 -6.28
CA PHE A 122 -8.96 -10.04 -5.06
C PHE A 122 -10.17 -9.11 -5.19
N GLY A 123 -9.97 -7.91 -5.72
CA GLY A 123 -11.01 -6.92 -5.93
C GLY A 123 -12.10 -7.35 -6.90
N ILE A 124 -11.75 -8.06 -7.98
CA ILE A 124 -12.74 -8.68 -8.89
C ILE A 124 -13.58 -9.71 -8.14
N ALA A 125 -12.96 -10.55 -7.31
CA ALA A 125 -13.69 -11.55 -6.52
C ALA A 125 -14.58 -10.88 -5.45
N PHE A 126 -14.05 -9.87 -4.76
CA PHE A 126 -14.76 -9.13 -3.73
C PHE A 126 -15.96 -8.37 -4.32
N TYR A 127 -15.78 -7.70 -5.47
CA TYR A 127 -16.85 -6.96 -6.16
C TYR A 127 -18.08 -7.83 -6.46
N LYS A 128 -17.87 -9.10 -6.84
CA LYS A 128 -18.94 -10.05 -7.12
C LYS A 128 -19.80 -10.37 -5.89
N THR A 129 -19.26 -10.21 -4.68
CA THR A 129 -20.00 -10.47 -3.43
C THR A 129 -20.98 -9.37 -3.07
N ARG A 130 -20.77 -8.15 -3.59
CA ARG A 130 -21.55 -6.95 -3.23
C ARG A 130 -21.63 -6.69 -1.72
N ALA A 131 -20.64 -7.13 -0.95
CA ALA A 131 -20.62 -6.99 0.51
C ALA A 131 -20.79 -5.54 0.99
N TRP A 132 -20.32 -4.55 0.22
CA TRP A 132 -20.50 -3.12 0.48
C TRP A 132 -21.33 -2.42 -0.60
N GLY A 133 -22.23 -3.16 -1.27
CA GLY A 133 -22.98 -2.65 -2.43
C GLY A 133 -22.03 -2.18 -3.54
N THR A 134 -22.25 -0.96 -4.05
CA THR A 134 -21.41 -0.33 -5.09
C THR A 134 -19.96 -0.17 -4.66
N PHE A 135 -19.68 0.06 -3.37
CA PHE A 135 -18.33 0.25 -2.85
C PHE A 135 -17.49 -1.04 -2.80
N SER A 136 -18.07 -2.19 -3.13
CA SER A 136 -17.31 -3.45 -3.27
C SER A 136 -16.28 -3.41 -4.40
N ILE A 137 -16.29 -2.36 -5.23
CA ILE A 137 -15.30 -2.12 -6.28
C ILE A 137 -13.98 -1.56 -5.73
N LEU A 138 -13.96 -1.03 -4.49
CA LEU A 138 -12.80 -0.29 -3.96
C LEU A 138 -11.48 -1.07 -3.93
N PRO A 139 -11.43 -2.37 -3.55
CA PRO A 139 -10.16 -3.11 -3.60
C PRO A 139 -9.61 -3.25 -5.03
N LEU A 140 -10.50 -3.36 -6.03
CA LEU A 140 -10.09 -3.38 -7.44
C LEU A 140 -9.52 -2.02 -7.87
N ILE A 141 -10.21 -0.92 -7.55
CA ILE A 141 -9.72 0.44 -7.84
C ILE A 141 -8.37 0.65 -7.16
N THR A 142 -8.21 0.20 -5.91
CA THR A 142 -6.95 0.28 -5.17
C THR A 142 -5.81 -0.42 -5.90
N GLY A 143 -6.05 -1.63 -6.43
CA GLY A 143 -5.08 -2.35 -7.24
C GLY A 143 -4.73 -1.66 -8.56
N ILE A 144 -5.71 -1.04 -9.22
CA ILE A 144 -5.51 -0.28 -10.47
C ILE A 144 -4.69 0.98 -10.21
N VAL A 145 -5.05 1.76 -9.18
CA VAL A 145 -4.31 2.98 -8.78
C VAL A 145 -2.88 2.65 -8.39
N TRP A 146 -2.68 1.52 -7.68
CA TRP A 146 -1.34 1.06 -7.38
C TRP A 146 -0.58 0.77 -8.68
N ALA A 147 -1.16 -0.01 -9.59
CA ALA A 147 -0.56 -0.39 -10.87
C ALA A 147 -0.18 0.81 -11.76
N THR A 148 -0.93 1.93 -11.74
CA THR A 148 -0.58 3.10 -12.57
C THR A 148 0.76 3.71 -12.17
N TRP A 149 1.09 3.72 -10.88
CA TRP A 149 2.40 4.21 -10.43
C TRP A 149 3.55 3.29 -10.86
N PHE A 150 3.33 1.97 -10.91
CA PHE A 150 4.33 1.04 -11.43
C PHE A 150 4.71 1.37 -12.88
N VAL A 151 3.70 1.68 -13.71
CA VAL A 151 3.93 2.09 -15.10
C VAL A 151 4.80 3.35 -15.15
N PHE A 152 4.50 4.35 -14.32
CA PHE A 152 5.31 5.58 -14.27
C PHE A 152 6.75 5.33 -13.82
N ILE A 153 6.98 4.44 -12.83
CA ILE A 153 8.34 4.01 -12.45
C ILE A 153 9.07 3.44 -13.65
N THR A 154 8.45 2.49 -14.34
CA THR A 154 9.13 1.78 -15.43
C THR A 154 9.44 2.67 -16.63
N LEU A 155 8.74 3.79 -16.75
CA LEU A 155 8.95 4.77 -17.81
C LEU A 155 9.94 5.88 -17.41
N ASP A 156 10.54 5.81 -16.21
CA ASP A 156 11.46 6.83 -15.66
C ASP A 156 10.86 8.25 -15.62
N THR A 157 9.53 8.34 -15.45
CA THR A 157 8.79 9.62 -15.49
C THR A 157 8.21 10.00 -14.12
N VAL A 158 8.54 9.26 -13.07
CA VAL A 158 7.98 9.47 -11.72
C VAL A 158 8.33 10.85 -11.17
N MET A 159 9.56 11.28 -11.37
CA MET A 159 10.08 12.53 -10.80
C MET A 159 9.60 13.78 -11.54
N GLU A 160 9.08 13.62 -12.75
CA GLU A 160 8.58 14.71 -13.59
C GLU A 160 7.05 14.80 -13.60
N ASN A 161 6.37 13.84 -12.95
CA ASN A 161 4.93 13.64 -13.14
C ASN A 161 4.15 13.64 -11.83
N ASN A 162 3.45 14.75 -11.58
CA ASN A 162 2.48 14.92 -10.50
C ASN A 162 1.43 13.80 -10.42
N PHE A 163 1.18 13.05 -11.51
CA PHE A 163 0.29 11.89 -11.50
C PHE A 163 0.82 10.71 -10.66
N ALA A 164 2.13 10.52 -10.58
CA ALA A 164 2.71 9.44 -9.79
C ALA A 164 2.44 9.68 -8.28
N ASP A 165 2.70 10.90 -7.81
CA ASP A 165 2.40 11.29 -6.43
C ASP A 165 0.89 11.25 -6.16
N LEU A 166 0.07 11.71 -7.11
CA LEU A 166 -1.39 11.62 -7.00
C LEU A 166 -1.86 10.17 -6.82
N ALA A 167 -1.26 9.19 -7.52
CA ALA A 167 -1.61 7.79 -7.34
C ALA A 167 -1.29 7.29 -5.92
N GLN A 168 -0.16 7.72 -5.33
CA GLN A 168 0.20 7.40 -3.94
C GLN A 168 -0.79 7.98 -2.94
N TYR A 169 -1.26 9.21 -3.16
CA TYR A 169 -2.27 9.84 -2.31
C TYR A 169 -3.64 9.19 -2.46
N ILE A 170 -4.07 8.89 -3.69
CA ILE A 170 -5.34 8.19 -3.94
C ILE A 170 -5.30 6.80 -3.30
N PHE A 171 -4.19 6.07 -3.42
CA PHE A 171 -4.02 4.76 -2.79
C PHE A 171 -4.25 4.83 -1.27
N ALA A 172 -3.63 5.79 -0.59
CA ALA A 172 -3.83 6.00 0.84
C ALA A 172 -5.28 6.34 1.20
N LEU A 173 -5.91 7.26 0.44
CA LEU A 173 -7.30 7.63 0.67
C LEU A 173 -8.25 6.45 0.48
N LEU A 174 -8.01 5.58 -0.51
CA LEU A 174 -8.81 4.38 -0.72
C LEU A 174 -8.73 3.44 0.49
N TRP A 175 -7.56 3.30 1.12
CA TRP A 175 -7.43 2.54 2.37
C TRP A 175 -8.21 3.16 3.53
N VAL A 176 -8.19 4.48 3.68
CA VAL A 176 -9.00 5.19 4.69
C VAL A 176 -10.50 4.92 4.46
N VAL A 177 -10.97 5.03 3.20
CA VAL A 177 -12.37 4.76 2.85
C VAL A 177 -12.74 3.30 3.10
N MET A 178 -11.90 2.35 2.70
CA MET A 178 -12.13 0.92 3.00
C MET A 178 -12.20 0.66 4.52
N GLY A 179 -11.35 1.32 5.30
CA GLY A 179 -11.40 1.26 6.76
C GLY A 179 -12.71 1.79 7.34
N ALA A 180 -13.20 2.93 6.87
CA ALA A 180 -14.48 3.49 7.29
C ALA A 180 -15.67 2.57 6.94
N LEU A 181 -15.66 1.96 5.75
CA LEU A 181 -16.69 0.99 5.35
C LEU A 181 -16.65 -0.28 6.20
N MET A 182 -15.47 -0.81 6.48
CA MET A 182 -15.29 -1.94 7.40
C MET A 182 -15.81 -1.63 8.80
N TRP A 183 -15.60 -0.40 9.28
CA TRP A 183 -16.09 0.04 10.57
C TRP A 183 -17.62 0.02 10.61
N GLY A 184 -18.29 0.64 9.63
CA GLY A 184 -19.76 0.66 9.56
C GLY A 184 -20.39 -0.73 9.41
N GLU A 185 -19.75 -1.63 8.64
CA GLU A 185 -20.18 -3.03 8.51
C GLU A 185 -20.11 -3.78 9.84
N ASN A 186 -19.04 -3.56 10.63
CA ASN A 186 -18.88 -4.19 11.94
C ASN A 186 -19.94 -3.72 12.95
N GLU A 187 -20.28 -2.44 12.94
CA GLU A 187 -21.34 -1.87 13.78
C GLU A 187 -22.70 -2.45 13.40
N THR A 188 -23.02 -2.48 12.11
CA THR A 188 -24.29 -3.05 11.60
C THR A 188 -24.44 -4.52 11.98
N ARG A 189 -23.35 -5.30 11.92
CA ARG A 189 -23.35 -6.71 12.35
C ARG A 189 -23.48 -6.88 13.85
N ALA A 190 -23.03 -5.93 14.67
CA ALA A 190 -23.18 -6.00 16.11
C ALA A 190 -24.64 -5.85 16.53
N VAL A 191 -25.35 -4.86 15.95
CA VAL A 191 -26.77 -4.58 16.25
C VAL A 191 -27.69 -5.75 15.87
N ARG A 192 -27.38 -6.53 14.84
CA ARG A 192 -28.21 -7.68 14.42
C ARG A 192 -28.10 -8.93 15.32
N ILE A 193 -27.15 -8.94 16.26
CA ILE A 193 -26.89 -10.08 17.15
C ILE A 193 -27.45 -9.83 18.56
N GLU A 194 -27.94 -8.61 18.82
CA GLU A 194 -28.67 -8.20 20.04
C GLU A 194 -30.18 -8.30 19.82
#